data_AF-I1BK14-F1
#
_entry.id   AF-I1BK14-F1
#
_cell.length_a   1.000
_cell.length_b   1.000
_cell.length_c   1.000
_cell.angle_alpha   90.00
_cell.angle_beta   90.00
_cell.angle_gamma   90.00
#
_symmetry.space_group_name_H-M   'P 1'
#
loop_
_entity.id
_entity.type
_entity.pdbx_description
1 polymer ?
#
loop_
_entity_poly.entity_id
_entity_poly.type
_entity_poly.pdbx_seq_one_letter_code
_entity_poly.pdbx_strand_id
1 'polypeptide(L)'
;MSSFRQTQEPTFSTFSRELESNQIEESSFLHTQDDIFNLAGALSYGDQVAELTKVWMDERNAPEVLKYRRDLVESLLDAVEKQSEKIFESMELNSDSDSRFIHMLLQTEIERIKYLLKSYLRTRLFKV
;
A
#
# COMPACT_ATOMS: atom_id res chain seq x y z
N MET A 1 42.35 18.85 49.62
CA MET A 1 42.01 17.80 48.63
C MET A 1 40.83 18.29 47.82
N SER A 2 41.09 18.95 46.70
CA SER A 2 40.05 19.43 45.79
C SER A 2 40.49 19.03 44.38
N SER A 3 39.89 17.97 43.85
CA SER A 3 40.19 17.45 42.52
C SER A 3 39.48 18.34 41.49
N PHE A 4 40.27 19.05 40.68
CA PHE A 4 39.80 19.90 39.60
C PHE A 4 39.34 18.99 38.46
N ARG A 5 38.02 18.89 38.19
CA ARG A 5 37.52 18.22 36.99
C ARG A 5 37.87 19.08 35.79
N GLN A 6 38.86 18.65 35.02
CA GLN A 6 39.20 19.22 33.73
C GLN A 6 38.17 18.74 32.70
N THR A 7 37.21 19.61 32.37
CA THR A 7 36.32 19.43 31.23
C THR A 7 37.15 19.62 29.95
N GLN A 8 37.45 18.52 29.25
CA GLN A 8 38.09 18.60 27.94
C GLN A 8 37.03 19.00 26.90
N GLU A 9 37.29 20.11 26.20
CA GLU A 9 36.51 20.56 25.03
C GLU A 9 36.71 19.56 23.87
N PRO A 10 35.65 19.19 23.14
CA PRO A 10 35.77 18.29 22.00
C PRO A 10 36.65 18.91 20.91
N THR A 11 37.70 18.21 20.51
CA THR A 11 38.62 18.68 19.46
C THR A 11 37.93 18.64 18.09
N PHE A 12 38.35 19.52 17.16
CA PHE A 12 37.83 19.56 15.79
C PHE A 12 37.88 18.19 15.08
N SER A 13 38.87 17.34 15.40
CA SER A 13 38.95 15.97 14.89
C SER A 13 37.84 15.05 15.41
N THR A 14 37.36 15.28 16.64
CA THR A 14 36.21 14.57 17.22
C THR A 14 34.92 14.98 16.50
N PHE A 15 34.77 16.28 16.23
CA PHE A 15 33.64 16.82 15.48
C PHE A 15 33.61 16.35 14.01
N SER A 16 34.76 16.33 13.33
CA SER A 16 34.85 15.80 11.96
C SER A 16 34.58 14.29 11.91
N ARG A 17 34.98 13.53 12.93
CA ARG A 17 34.67 12.10 13.04
C ARG A 17 33.20 11.84 13.38
N GLU A 18 32.55 12.71 14.15
CA GLU A 18 31.09 12.69 14.35
C GLU A 18 30.33 12.96 13.06
N LEU A 19 30.79 13.91 12.24
CA LEU A 19 30.21 14.20 10.93
C LEU A 19 30.42 13.09 9.90
N GLU A 20 31.52 12.34 9.98
CA GLU A 20 31.76 11.14 9.14
C GLU A 20 31.00 9.90 9.65
N SER A 21 30.63 9.85 10.94
CA SER A 21 29.82 8.77 11.52
C SER A 21 28.32 8.95 11.36
N ASN A 22 27.86 10.13 10.98
CA ASN A 22 26.59 10.29 10.28
C ASN A 22 26.76 9.73 8.87
N GLN A 23 26.86 8.40 8.78
CA GLN A 23 26.29 7.70 7.65
C GLN A 23 24.94 8.34 7.42
N ILE A 24 24.71 8.77 6.18
CA ILE A 24 23.39 9.19 5.71
C ILE A 24 22.46 8.05 6.13
N GLU A 25 21.78 8.19 7.26
CA GLU A 25 20.62 7.38 7.56
C GLU A 25 19.73 7.63 6.34
N GLU A 26 19.55 6.62 5.50
CA GLU A 26 18.58 6.66 4.43
C GLU A 26 17.30 7.21 5.05
N SER A 27 17.00 8.47 4.74
CA SER A 27 16.00 9.19 5.50
C SER A 27 14.70 8.43 5.41
N SER A 28 14.08 8.12 6.55
CA SER A 28 12.75 7.48 6.65
C SER A 28 11.70 8.11 5.70
N PHE A 29 11.91 9.38 5.33
CA PHE A 29 11.15 10.11 4.33
C PHE A 29 11.19 9.53 2.91
N LEU A 30 12.34 9.03 2.44
CA LEU A 30 12.47 8.42 1.10
C LEU A 30 11.74 7.07 1.03
N HIS A 31 11.88 6.24 2.06
CA HIS A 31 11.14 4.97 2.19
C HIS A 31 9.62 5.22 2.20
N THR A 32 9.18 6.24 2.95
CA THR A 32 7.77 6.66 2.98
C THR A 32 7.30 7.17 1.61
N GLN A 33 8.16 7.81 0.83
CA GLN A 33 7.82 8.33 -0.49
C GLN A 33 7.56 7.19 -1.49
N ASP A 34 8.37 6.14 -1.46
CA ASP A 34 8.17 4.94 -2.30
C ASP A 34 6.90 4.19 -1.89
N ASP A 35 6.60 4.09 -0.59
CA ASP A 35 5.36 3.52 -0.08
C ASP A 35 4.12 4.34 -0.48
N ILE A 36 4.21 5.67 -0.46
CA ILE A 36 3.15 6.58 -0.94
C ILE A 36 2.97 6.44 -2.45
N PHE A 37 4.07 6.33 -3.22
CA PHE A 37 4.00 6.18 -4.66
C PHE A 37 3.41 4.82 -5.05
N ASN A 38 3.76 3.76 -4.31
CA ASN A 38 3.14 2.45 -4.41
C ASN A 38 1.65 2.49 -4.02
N LEU A 39 1.28 3.23 -2.98
CA LEU A 39 -0.12 3.47 -2.61
C LEU A 39 -0.87 4.23 -3.71
N ALA A 40 -0.26 5.24 -4.34
CA ALA A 40 -0.88 5.95 -5.46
C ALA A 40 -1.06 5.03 -6.68
N GLY A 41 -0.07 4.18 -6.97
CA GLY A 41 -0.19 3.15 -8.01
C GLY A 41 -1.27 2.10 -7.69
N ALA A 42 -1.39 1.71 -6.43
CA ALA A 42 -2.47 0.87 -5.92
C ALA A 42 -3.86 1.54 -6.04
N LEU A 43 -3.93 2.85 -5.83
CA LEU A 43 -5.15 3.65 -5.99
C LEU A 43 -5.43 4.01 -7.46
N SER A 44 -4.51 3.72 -8.39
CA SER A 44 -4.73 3.91 -9.83
C SER A 44 -5.94 3.15 -10.35
N TYR A 45 -6.39 2.11 -9.64
CA TYR A 45 -7.60 1.35 -9.96
C TYR A 45 -8.88 2.04 -9.50
N GLY A 46 -8.80 3.21 -8.86
CA GLY A 46 -9.95 3.94 -8.30
C GLY A 46 -11.08 4.13 -9.29
N ASP A 47 -10.76 4.46 -10.55
CA ASP A 47 -11.77 4.66 -11.60
C ASP A 47 -12.45 3.33 -11.99
N GLN A 48 -11.69 2.25 -12.15
CA GLN A 48 -12.24 0.93 -12.47
C GLN A 48 -13.08 0.37 -11.30
N VAL A 49 -12.64 0.60 -10.06
CA VAL A 49 -13.39 0.20 -8.85
C VAL A 49 -14.66 1.03 -8.70
N ALA A 50 -14.63 2.33 -9.02
CA ALA A 50 -15.82 3.16 -9.05
C ALA A 50 -16.80 2.70 -10.14
N GLU A 51 -16.29 2.35 -11.32
CA GLU A 51 -17.10 1.76 -12.39
C GLU A 51 -17.70 0.42 -11.96
N LEU A 52 -16.92 -0.47 -11.33
CA LEU A 52 -17.40 -1.75 -10.80
C LEU A 52 -18.50 -1.53 -9.75
N THR A 53 -18.32 -0.54 -8.88
CA THR A 53 -19.30 -0.17 -7.84
C THR A 53 -20.62 0.25 -8.48
N LYS A 54 -20.56 1.06 -9.55
CA LYS A 54 -21.76 1.49 -10.28
C LYS A 54 -22.49 0.31 -10.89
N VAL A 55 -21.79 -0.53 -11.67
CA VAL A 55 -22.43 -1.68 -12.34
C VAL A 55 -22.93 -2.73 -11.34
N TRP A 56 -22.28 -2.85 -10.19
CA TRP A 56 -22.76 -3.67 -9.08
C TRP A 56 -24.06 -3.15 -8.48
N MET A 57 -24.18 -1.84 -8.25
CA MET A 57 -25.43 -1.23 -7.78
C MET A 57 -26.55 -1.39 -8.81
N ASP A 58 -26.27 -1.12 -10.08
CA ASP A 58 -27.22 -1.29 -11.17
C ASP A 58 -27.73 -2.75 -11.21
N GLU A 59 -26.82 -3.71 -11.10
CA GLU A 59 -27.18 -5.13 -11.05
C GLU A 59 -28.09 -5.45 -9.87
N ARG A 60 -27.80 -4.95 -8.66
CA ARG A 60 -28.64 -5.23 -7.47
C ARG A 60 -30.04 -4.64 -7.58
N ASN A 61 -30.19 -3.54 -8.30
CA ASN A 61 -31.45 -2.81 -8.42
C ASN A 61 -32.28 -3.25 -9.64
N ALA A 62 -31.71 -4.00 -10.58
CA ALA A 62 -32.42 -4.53 -11.74
C ALA A 62 -33.14 -5.86 -11.41
N PRO A 63 -34.39 -6.07 -11.86
CA PRO A 63 -35.08 -7.34 -11.70
C PRO A 63 -34.49 -8.46 -12.58
N GLU A 64 -34.05 -8.12 -13.80
CA GLU A 64 -33.39 -9.02 -14.74
C GLU A 64 -31.86 -8.93 -14.68
N VAL A 65 -31.18 -9.89 -15.33
CA VAL A 65 -29.72 -9.93 -15.48
C VAL A 65 -29.27 -8.87 -16.49
N LEU A 66 -28.40 -7.94 -16.08
CA LEU A 66 -27.87 -6.93 -16.99
C LEU A 66 -26.76 -7.48 -17.92
N LYS A 67 -26.24 -6.66 -18.84
CA LYS A 67 -25.10 -7.04 -19.69
C LYS A 67 -23.83 -7.25 -18.85
N TYR A 68 -23.18 -8.41 -19.01
CA TYR A 68 -21.95 -8.71 -18.29
C TYR A 68 -20.80 -7.80 -18.75
N ARG A 69 -20.13 -7.15 -17.80
CA ARG A 69 -18.97 -6.27 -18.03
C ARG A 69 -17.66 -7.06 -17.96
N ARG A 70 -17.47 -7.98 -18.91
CA ARG A 70 -16.33 -8.91 -18.96
C ARG A 70 -14.99 -8.19 -18.82
N ASP A 71 -14.72 -7.23 -19.70
CA ASP A 71 -13.41 -6.57 -19.79
C ASP A 71 -13.01 -5.88 -18.49
N LEU A 72 -13.98 -5.24 -17.82
CA LEU A 72 -13.79 -4.60 -16.52
C LEU A 72 -13.46 -5.64 -15.42
N VAL A 73 -14.20 -6.75 -15.38
CA VAL A 73 -14.03 -7.79 -14.38
C VAL A 73 -12.69 -8.52 -14.57
N GLU A 74 -12.37 -8.91 -15.80
CA GLU A 74 -11.11 -9.60 -16.11
C GLU A 74 -9.91 -8.69 -15.82
N SER A 75 -9.99 -7.40 -16.20
CA SER A 75 -8.94 -6.43 -15.88
C SER A 75 -8.75 -6.22 -14.37
N LEU A 76 -9.84 -6.13 -13.60
CA LEU A 76 -9.75 -5.97 -12.14
C LEU A 76 -9.26 -7.23 -11.43
N LEU A 77 -9.60 -8.42 -11.92
CA LEU A 77 -9.09 -9.68 -11.39
C LEU A 77 -7.57 -9.78 -11.56
N ASP A 78 -7.08 -9.51 -12.77
CA ASP A 78 -5.64 -9.50 -13.09
C ASP A 78 -4.89 -8.44 -12.26
N ALA A 79 -5.46 -7.24 -12.12
CA ALA A 79 -4.90 -6.19 -11.29
C ALA A 79 -4.80 -6.59 -9.81
N VAL A 80 -5.86 -7.18 -9.25
CA VAL A 80 -5.91 -7.65 -7.86
C VAL A 80 -4.89 -8.76 -7.62
N GLU A 81 -4.70 -9.67 -8.56
CA GLU A 81 -3.73 -10.77 -8.48
C GLU A 81 -2.30 -10.20 -8.42
N LYS A 82 -1.91 -9.41 -9.43
CA LYS A 82 -0.59 -8.76 -9.50
C LYS A 82 -0.28 -7.92 -8.27
N GLN A 83 -1.27 -7.17 -7.79
CA GLN A 83 -1.08 -6.32 -6.62
C GLN A 83 -0.99 -7.12 -5.32
N SER A 84 -1.71 -8.25 -5.22
CA SER A 84 -1.58 -9.16 -4.08
C SER A 84 -0.17 -9.76 -4.01
N GLU A 85 0.39 -10.17 -5.16
CA GLU A 85 1.76 -10.67 -5.27
C GLU A 85 2.79 -9.61 -4.86
N LYS A 86 2.65 -8.38 -5.39
CA LYS A 86 3.54 -7.27 -5.04
C LYS A 86 3.51 -6.94 -3.55
N ILE A 87 2.32 -6.94 -2.92
CA ILE A 87 2.19 -6.71 -1.48
C ILE A 87 2.91 -7.82 -0.69
N PHE A 88 2.73 -9.08 -1.10
CA PHE A 88 3.37 -10.22 -0.46
C PHE A 88 4.89 -10.13 -0.53
N GLU A 89 5.46 -9.88 -1.71
CA GLU A 89 6.90 -9.69 -1.90
C GLU A 89 7.44 -8.51 -1.07
N SER A 90 6.72 -7.37 -1.04
CA SER A 90 7.14 -6.21 -0.27
C SER A 90 7.16 -6.44 1.24
N MET A 91 6.27 -7.30 1.75
CA MET A 91 6.18 -7.66 3.16
C MET A 91 7.33 -8.58 3.59
N GLU A 92 7.80 -9.46 2.70
CA GLU A 92 8.97 -10.31 2.97
C GLU A 92 10.26 -9.49 3.05
N LEU A 93 10.36 -8.43 2.26
CA LEU A 93 11.56 -7.58 2.17
C LEU A 93 11.64 -6.49 3.24
N ASN A 94 10.50 -5.97 3.73
CA ASN A 94 10.46 -4.82 4.64
C ASN A 94 9.85 -5.19 6.01
N SER A 95 10.68 -5.16 7.06
CA SER A 95 10.26 -5.51 8.42
C SER A 95 10.03 -4.32 9.36
N ASP A 96 10.21 -3.10 8.86
CA ASP A 96 10.04 -1.86 9.63
C ASP A 96 8.59 -1.62 10.06
N SER A 97 8.39 -0.92 11.19
CA SER A 97 7.07 -0.69 11.77
C SER A 97 6.16 0.16 10.88
N ASP A 98 6.73 1.12 10.15
CA ASP A 98 5.97 2.07 9.34
C ASP A 98 5.44 1.39 8.06
N SER A 99 6.26 0.54 7.44
CA SER A 99 5.89 -0.28 6.28
C SER A 99 4.75 -1.24 6.60
N ARG A 100 4.68 -1.77 7.84
CA ARG A 100 3.59 -2.66 8.28
C ARG A 100 2.22 -1.98 8.22
N PHE A 101 2.13 -0.70 8.58
CA PHE A 101 0.87 0.03 8.51
C PHE A 101 0.40 0.20 7.07
N ILE A 102 1.31 0.55 6.16
CA ILE A 102 1.03 0.67 4.73
C ILE A 102 0.61 -0.69 4.15
N HIS A 103 1.32 -1.78 4.46
CA HIS A 103 0.94 -3.13 4.04
C HIS A 103 -0.45 -3.53 4.54
N MET A 104 -0.78 -3.22 5.80
CA MET A 104 -2.11 -3.49 6.36
C MET A 104 -3.20 -2.75 5.58
N LEU A 105 -2.97 -1.48 5.23
CA LEU A 105 -3.91 -0.68 4.44
C LEU A 105 -4.08 -1.25 3.04
N LEU A 106 -2.98 -1.56 2.34
CA LEU A 106 -3.00 -2.15 1.00
C LEU A 106 -3.71 -3.51 0.97
N GLN A 107 -3.44 -4.37 1.96
CA GLN A 107 -4.12 -5.65 2.11
C GLN A 107 -5.63 -5.47 2.33
N THR A 108 -6.02 -4.51 3.17
CA THR A 108 -7.43 -4.19 3.44
C THR A 108 -8.13 -3.68 2.17
N GLU A 109 -7.45 -2.84 1.39
CA GLU A 109 -7.94 -2.34 0.11
C GLU A 109 -8.21 -3.49 -0.88
N ILE A 110 -7.26 -4.40 -1.02
CA ILE A 110 -7.38 -5.59 -1.88
C ILE A 110 -8.58 -6.45 -1.48
N GLU A 111 -8.74 -6.72 -0.19
CA GLU A 111 -9.88 -7.52 0.29
C GLU A 111 -11.22 -6.81 0.04
N ARG A 112 -11.28 -5.48 0.13
CA ARG A 112 -12.48 -4.72 -0.24
C ARG A 112 -12.83 -4.90 -1.72
N ILE A 113 -11.85 -4.83 -2.62
CA ILE A 113 -12.07 -5.00 -4.06
C ILE A 113 -12.49 -6.44 -4.38
N LYS A 114 -11.83 -7.44 -3.77
CA LYS A 114 -12.23 -8.85 -3.89
C LYS A 114 -13.66 -9.08 -3.42
N TYR A 115 -14.06 -8.46 -2.31
CA TYR A 115 -15.44 -8.53 -1.83
C TYR A 115 -16.42 -7.96 -2.85
N LEU A 116 -16.13 -6.79 -3.43
CA LEU A 116 -16.97 -6.15 -4.43
C LEU A 116 -17.14 -7.02 -5.68
N LEU A 117 -16.06 -7.58 -6.21
CA LEU A 117 -16.08 -8.53 -7.34
C LEU A 117 -16.93 -9.77 -7.02
N LYS A 118 -16.70 -10.40 -5.87
CA LYS A 118 -17.47 -11.57 -5.41
C LYS A 118 -18.96 -11.25 -5.25
N SER A 119 -19.27 -10.07 -4.73
CA SER A 119 -20.64 -9.60 -4.52
C SER A 119 -21.36 -9.40 -5.86
N TYR A 120 -20.72 -8.71 -6.81
CA TYR A 120 -21.24 -8.53 -8.17
C TYR A 120 -21.53 -9.85 -8.87
N LEU A 121 -20.56 -10.78 -8.88
CA LEU A 121 -20.73 -12.07 -9.54
C LEU A 121 -21.82 -12.92 -8.87
N ARG A 122 -21.90 -12.93 -7.52
CA ARG A 122 -22.97 -13.63 -6.80
C ARG A 122 -24.35 -13.07 -7.11
N THR A 123 -24.53 -11.75 -7.12
CA THR A 123 -25.81 -11.13 -7.47
C THR A 123 -26.27 -11.56 -8.85
N ARG A 124 -25.36 -11.62 -9.82
CA ARG A 124 -25.67 -12.09 -11.17
C ARG A 124 -26.07 -13.57 -11.20
N LEU A 125 -25.26 -14.43 -10.57
CA LEU A 125 -25.52 -15.87 -10.51
C LEU A 125 -26.85 -16.22 -9.85
N PHE A 126 -27.32 -15.39 -8.90
CA PHE A 126 -28.62 -15.60 -8.27
C PHE A 126 -29.81 -15.38 -9.22
N LYS A 127 -29.62 -14.58 -10.27
CA LYS A 127 -30.68 -14.24 -11.24
C LYS A 127 -30.68 -15.13 -12.50
N VAL A 128 -29.62 -15.92 -12.71
CA VAL A 128 -29.48 -16.86 -13.83
C VAL A 128 -30.00 -18.21 -13.40
#